data_AF-A0A1M6LZU8-F1
#
_entry.id   AF-A0A1M6LZU8-F1
#
_cell.length_a   1.000
_cell.length_b   1.000
_cell.length_c   1.000
_cell.angle_alpha   90.00
_cell.angle_beta   90.00
_cell.angle_gamma   90.00
#
_symmetry.space_group_name_H-M   'P 1'
#
loop_
_entity.id
_entity.type
_entity.pdbx_description
1 polymer ?
#
loop_
_entity_poly.entity_id
_entity_poly.type
_entity_poly.pdbx_seq_one_letter_code
_entity_poly.pdbx_strand_id
1 'polypeptide(L)' 'METNIDDMNSKLIKYIKDLKKVLIAFSGGVDSTFLLMAAKEALGKNMKAITIAAP' A
#
# COMPACT_ATOMS: atom_id res chain seq x y z
N MET A 1 -20.87 -12.84 9.81
CA MET A 1 -19.82 -12.07 10.50
C MET A 1 -19.75 -10.72 9.81
N GLU A 2 -20.04 -9.63 10.52
CA GLU A 2 -19.78 -8.29 9.98
C GLU A 2 -18.27 -8.14 9.79
N THR A 3 -17.85 -7.74 8.59
CA THR A 3 -16.47 -7.35 8.33
C THR A 3 -16.22 -5.99 8.95
N ASN A 4 -15.41 -5.94 10.00
CA ASN A 4 -14.90 -4.70 10.56
C ASN A 4 -13.85 -4.09 9.61
N ILE A 5 -13.95 -2.78 9.34
CA ILE A 5 -13.00 -2.03 8.49
C ILE A 5 -11.59 -2.10 9.07
N ASP A 6 -11.44 -2.04 10.39
CA ASP A 6 -10.14 -2.10 11.06
C ASP A 6 -9.46 -3.46 10.85
N ASP A 7 -10.25 -4.54 10.82
CA ASP A 7 -9.77 -5.88 10.53
C ASP A 7 -9.28 -6.00 9.09
N MET A 8 -9.98 -5.35 8.15
CA MET A 8 -9.58 -5.33 6.75
C MET A 8 -8.25 -4.60 6.54
N ASN A 9 -8.10 -3.43 7.17
CA ASN A 9 -6.85 -2.66 7.08
C ASN A 9 -5.68 -3.43 7.70
N SER A 10 -5.89 -4.03 8.87
CA SER A 10 -4.87 -4.85 9.55
C SER A 10 -4.41 -6.04 8.68
N LYS A 11 -5.33 -6.68 7.95
CA LYS A 11 -5.01 -7.75 6.99
C LYS A 11 -4.16 -7.24 5.83
N LEU A 12 -4.47 -6.06 5.29
CA LEU A 12 -3.68 -5.43 4.22
C LEU A 12 -2.25 -5.12 4.70
N ILE A 13 -2.10 -4.48 5.85
CA ILE A 13 -0.78 -4.14 6.43
C ILE A 13 0.05 -5.41 6.65
N LYS A 14 -0.55 -6.45 7.22
CA LYS A 14 0.12 -7.75 7.42
C LYS A 14 0.56 -8.35 6.08
N TYR A 15 -0.33 -8.38 5.09
CA TYR A 15 -0.01 -8.88 3.76
C TYR A 15 1.18 -8.14 3.13
N ILE A 16 1.20 -6.79 3.18
CA ILE A 16 2.30 -6.01 2.62
C ILE A 16 3.61 -6.26 3.40
N LYS A 17 3.55 -6.38 4.72
CA LYS A 17 4.71 -6.70 5.57
C LYS A 17 5.35 -8.03 5.19
N ASP A 18 4.54 -9.04 4.88
CA ASP A 18 4.99 -10.37 4.47
C ASP A 18 5.67 -10.38 3.10
N LEU A 19 5.39 -9.40 2.22
CA LEU A 19 6.08 -9.21 0.93
C LEU A 19 7.52 -8.68 1.08
N LYS A 20 7.89 -8.14 2.25
CA LYS A 20 9.23 -7.61 2.64
C LYS A 20 9.73 -6.39 1.86
N LYS A 21 9.42 -6.26 0.56
CA LYS A 21 9.79 -5.11 -0.28
C LYS A 21 8.84 -5.00 -1.46
N VAL A 22 8.35 -3.78 -1.76
CA VAL A 22 7.35 -3.56 -2.83
C VAL A 22 7.67 -2.35 -3.71
N LEU A 23 7.12 -2.40 -4.93
CA LEU A 23 7.00 -1.29 -5.86
C LEU A 23 5.51 -1.02 -6.10
N ILE A 24 5.09 0.24 -5.96
CA ILE A 24 3.69 0.66 -6.13
C ILE A 24 3.54 1.50 -7.38
N ALA A 25 2.64 1.10 -8.28
CA ALA A 25 2.18 1.94 -9.37
C ALA A 25 1.30 3.07 -8.81
N PHE A 26 1.77 4.30 -8.92
CA PHE A 26 1.19 5.47 -8.28
C PHE A 26 0.69 6.47 -9.33
N SER A 27 -0.63 6.65 -9.39
CA SER A 27 -1.31 7.56 -10.33
C SER A 27 -1.68 8.91 -9.71
N GLY A 28 -1.54 9.07 -8.39
CA GLY A 28 -2.00 10.26 -7.66
C GLY A 28 -3.48 10.21 -7.24
N GLY A 29 -4.23 9.18 -7.64
CA GLY A 29 -5.60 8.96 -7.17
C GLY A 29 -5.66 8.47 -5.72
N VAL A 30 -6.84 8.59 -5.10
CA VAL A 30 -7.06 8.23 -3.68
C VAL A 30 -6.71 6.78 -3.36
N ASP A 31 -6.99 5.85 -4.27
CA ASP A 31 -6.69 4.42 -4.09
C ASP A 31 -5.18 4.16 -4.04
N SER A 32 -4.44 4.74 -5.00
CA SER A 32 -2.98 4.60 -5.06
C SER A 32 -2.27 5.32 -3.91
N THR A 33 -2.87 6.40 -3.41
CA THR A 33 -2.38 7.15 -2.25
C THR A 33 -2.62 6.37 -0.95
N PHE A 34 -3.80 5.77 -0.80
CA PHE A 34 -4.11 4.89 0.32
C PHE A 34 -3.15 3.68 0.37
N LEU A 35 -2.96 2.99 -0.77
CA LEU A 35 -2.05 1.85 -0.84
C LEU A 35 -0.59 2.25 -0.54
N LEU A 36 -0.16 3.42 -1.00
CA LEU A 36 1.16 3.96 -0.68
C LEU A 36 1.32 4.19 0.82
N MET A 37 0.31 4.76 1.49
CA MET A 37 0.34 4.96 2.94
C MET A 37 0.39 3.63 3.68
N ALA A 38 -0.44 2.66 3.28
CA ALA A 38 -0.45 1.32 3.87
C ALA A 38 0.91 0.61 3.72
N ALA A 39 1.54 0.70 2.55
CA ALA A 39 2.87 0.13 2.35
C ALA A 39 3.97 0.88 3.12
N LYS A 40 3.83 2.20 3.28
CA LYS A 40 4.74 3.01 4.08
C LYS A 40 4.68 2.60 5.55
N GLU A 41 3.49 2.38 6.08
CA GLU A 41 3.26 1.87 7.43
C GLU A 41 3.85 0.45 7.61
N ALA A 42 3.60 -0.44 6.65
CA ALA A 42 4.06 -1.84 6.73
C ALA A 42 5.58 -2.01 6.61
N LEU A 43 6.24 -1.24 5.72
CA LEU A 43 7.62 -1.50 5.26
C LEU A 43 8.59 -0.33 5.43
N GLY A 44 8.12 0.85 5.83
CA GLY A 44 8.98 2.01 6.10
C GLY A 44 9.81 2.48 4.91
N LYS A 45 11.10 2.15 4.88
CA LYS A 45 12.02 2.49 3.78
C LYS A 45 12.11 1.39 2.70
N ASN A 46 11.56 0.20 2.94
CA ASN A 46 11.59 -0.94 2.01
C ASN A 46 10.46 -0.91 0.97
N MET A 47 10.12 0.28 0.47
CA MET A 47 9.10 0.47 -0.57
C MET A 47 9.51 1.59 -1.52
N LYS A 48 9.02 1.56 -2.76
CA LYS A 48 9.04 2.71 -3.68
C LYS A 48 7.70 2.87 -4.39
N ALA A 49 7.29 4.11 -4.61
CA ALA A 49 6.20 4.45 -5.51
C ALA A 49 6.80 4.89 -6.86
N ILE A 50 6.18 4.48 -7.95
CA ILE A 50 6.53 4.89 -9.31
C ILE A 50 5.30 5.50 -9.96
N THR A 51 5.47 6.69 -10.51
CA THR A 51 4.52 7.27 -11.47
C THR A 51 5.11 7.18 -12.88
N ILE A 52 4.25 7.15 -13.88
CA ILE A 52 4.65 7.08 -15.29
C ILE A 52 4.36 8.44 -15.91
N ALA A 53 5.39 9.06 -16.51
CA ALA A 53 5.22 10.17 -17.43
C ALA A 53 5.28 9.61 -18.85
N ALA A 54 4.13 9.52 -19.52
CA ALA A 54 4.03 9.15 -20.93
C ALA A 54 4.14 10.40 -21.82
N PRO A 55 4.60 10.28 -23.08
CA PRO A 55 4.70 11.39 -24.05
C PRO A 55 3.38 12.11 -24.30
#